data_AF-A0A379YSR4-F1
#
_entry.id   AF-A0A379YSR4-F1
#
_cell.length_a   1.000
_cell.length_b   1.000
_cell.length_c   1.000
_cell.angle_alpha   90.00
_cell.angle_beta   90.00
_cell.angle_gamma   90.00
#
_symmetry.space_group_name_H-M   'P 1'
#
loop_
_entity.id
_entity.type
_entity.pdbx_description
1 polymer ?
#
loop_
_entity_poly.entity_id
_entity_poly.type
_entity_poly.pdbx_seq_one_letter_code
_entity_poly.pdbx_strand_id
1 'polypeptide(L)'
;MQPSCNSGQSCDTALAVTYADAQPSDFVQLFSRSGMGEASNGFYQIPLNDNVPSGGIRMRERQESLGNVTHRILTVPDAQDRVGAYYQQPGKPLAEWVVPAGHYFMMGDNRDNSADSRYWGFVPEKNLVGKATAIWMSFEKQEGEWPTGVRFSRIGGIH
;
A
#
# COMPACT_ATOMS: atom_id res chain seq x y z
N MET A 1 3.49 -9.89 -25.68
CA MET A 1 4.44 -10.56 -24.77
C MET A 1 4.04 -10.22 -23.35
N GLN A 2 3.56 -11.21 -22.58
CA GLN A 2 3.38 -11.07 -21.14
C GLN A 2 4.74 -11.36 -20.50
N PRO A 3 5.27 -10.56 -19.57
CA PRO A 3 6.61 -10.69 -19.01
C PRO A 3 6.74 -11.88 -18.06
N SER A 4 5.62 -12.51 -17.70
CA SER A 4 5.57 -13.80 -17.02
C SER A 4 5.09 -14.95 -17.93
N CYS A 5 4.71 -14.67 -19.17
CA CYS A 5 4.45 -15.68 -20.19
C CYS A 5 5.23 -15.30 -21.44
N ASN A 6 6.51 -15.68 -21.43
CA ASN A 6 7.36 -15.62 -22.62
C ASN A 6 6.59 -16.22 -23.80
N SER A 7 6.77 -15.64 -24.99
CA SER A 7 6.21 -16.18 -26.23
C SER A 7 6.54 -17.67 -26.34
N GLY A 8 5.55 -18.54 -26.13
CA GLY A 8 5.69 -20.00 -26.17
C GLY A 8 5.63 -20.74 -24.83
N GLN A 9 5.57 -20.06 -23.68
CA GLN A 9 5.28 -20.69 -22.37
C GLN A 9 3.83 -20.41 -21.96
N SER A 10 3.10 -21.47 -21.60
CA SER A 10 1.76 -21.36 -21.05
C SER A 10 1.81 -20.73 -19.65
N CYS A 11 0.86 -19.84 -19.37
CA CYS A 11 0.72 -19.16 -18.07
C CYS A 11 0.13 -20.09 -17.01
N ASP A 12 0.60 -21.34 -16.93
CA ASP A 12 -0.10 -22.40 -16.18
C ASP A 12 0.23 -22.41 -14.69
N THR A 13 1.23 -21.62 -14.28
CA THR A 13 1.68 -21.56 -12.88
C THR A 13 1.26 -20.24 -12.25
N ALA A 14 0.34 -20.32 -11.29
CA ALA A 14 -0.04 -19.18 -10.46
C ALA A 14 0.99 -18.96 -9.35
N LEU A 15 1.30 -17.69 -9.06
CA LEU A 15 2.02 -17.34 -7.84
C LEU A 15 1.12 -17.65 -6.64
N ALA A 16 1.64 -18.37 -5.65
CA ALA A 16 0.91 -18.60 -4.41
C ALA A 16 0.71 -17.27 -3.67
N VAL A 17 -0.54 -16.85 -3.50
CA VAL A 17 -0.91 -15.66 -2.73
C VAL A 17 -1.84 -16.06 -1.61
N THR A 18 -1.45 -15.80 -0.37
CA THR A 18 -2.25 -16.12 0.81
C THR A 18 -2.38 -14.91 1.73
N TYR A 19 -3.44 -14.92 2.54
CA TYR A 19 -3.73 -13.85 3.47
C TYR A 19 -4.14 -14.41 4.82
N ALA A 20 -3.62 -13.79 5.88
CA ALA A 20 -4.13 -14.01 7.22
C ALA A 20 -5.49 -13.30 7.41
N ASP A 21 -6.20 -13.68 8.48
CA ASP A 21 -7.39 -12.98 8.89
C ASP A 21 -7.10 -11.51 9.21
N ALA A 22 -7.98 -10.62 8.75
CA ALA A 22 -7.85 -9.21 9.04
C ALA A 22 -8.20 -8.92 10.51
N GLN A 23 -7.38 -8.09 11.15
CA GLN A 23 -7.52 -7.66 12.55
C GLN A 23 -7.51 -6.12 12.63
N PRO A 24 -8.01 -5.52 13.72
CA PRO A 24 -7.81 -4.09 13.97
C PRO A 24 -6.30 -3.78 14.06
N SER A 25 -5.87 -2.69 13.45
CA SER A 25 -4.50 -2.18 13.56
C SER A 25 -4.38 -1.11 14.64
N ASP A 26 -3.15 -0.81 15.04
CA ASP A 26 -2.83 0.35 15.86
C ASP A 26 -2.90 1.68 15.08
N PHE A 27 -3.30 1.69 13.81
CA PHE A 27 -3.44 2.91 13.01
C PHE A 27 -4.89 3.37 12.92
N VAL A 28 -5.09 4.66 13.18
CA VAL A 28 -6.35 5.37 12.99
C VAL A 28 -6.14 6.45 11.93
N GLN A 29 -7.01 6.46 10.93
CA GLN A 29 -7.08 7.51 9.93
C GLN A 29 -8.09 8.56 10.39
N LEU A 30 -7.64 9.83 10.47
CA LEU A 30 -8.48 10.98 10.75
C LEU A 30 -8.61 11.83 9.50
N PHE A 31 -9.84 12.21 9.17
CA PHE A 31 -10.15 13.09 8.06
C PHE A 31 -10.33 14.51 8.60
N SER A 32 -9.51 15.43 8.13
CA SER A 32 -9.71 16.85 8.41
C SER A 32 -10.08 17.56 7.12
N ARG A 33 -11.04 18.48 7.20
CA ARG A 33 -11.44 19.31 6.06
C ARG A 33 -11.04 20.72 6.38
N SER A 34 -9.99 21.22 5.73
CA SER A 34 -9.63 22.63 5.86
C SER A 34 -10.65 23.49 5.10
N GLY A 35 -10.82 24.74 5.50
CA GLY A 35 -11.84 25.66 4.98
C GLY A 35 -11.77 25.97 3.47
N MET A 36 -10.80 25.41 2.75
CA MET A 36 -10.64 25.51 1.29
C MET A 36 -10.96 24.21 0.53
N GLY A 37 -11.67 23.26 1.15
CA GLY A 37 -12.24 22.11 0.44
C GLY A 37 -11.29 20.93 0.19
N GLU A 38 -10.00 21.07 0.50
CA GLU A 38 -9.06 19.94 0.55
C GLU A 38 -9.31 19.10 1.81
N ALA A 39 -9.62 17.82 1.60
CA ALA A 39 -9.61 16.83 2.65
C ALA A 39 -8.16 16.37 2.87
N SER A 40 -7.64 16.52 4.08
CA SER A 40 -6.36 15.93 4.47
C SER A 40 -6.59 14.71 5.36
N ASN A 41 -5.75 13.70 5.15
CA ASN A 41 -5.76 12.47 5.94
C ASN A 41 -4.57 12.50 6.90
N GLY A 42 -4.82 12.40 8.20
CA GLY A 42 -3.79 12.17 9.21
C GLY A 42 -3.80 10.72 9.66
N PHE A 43 -2.61 10.13 9.86
CA PHE A 43 -2.46 8.77 10.37
C PHE A 43 -1.84 8.79 11.76
N TYR A 44 -2.58 8.26 12.73
CA TYR A 44 -2.19 8.30 14.14
C TYR A 44 -2.05 6.87 14.66
N GLN A 45 -0.97 6.64 15.40
CA GLN A 45 -0.83 5.39 16.15
C GLN A 45 -1.61 5.51 17.45
N ILE A 46 -2.69 4.76 17.56
CA ILE A 46 -3.58 4.72 18.73
C ILE A 46 -3.69 3.26 19.17
N PRO A 47 -3.21 2.89 20.37
CA PRO A 47 -3.29 1.53 20.88
C PRO A 47 -4.69 0.93 20.74
N LEU A 48 -4.77 -0.39 20.55
CA LEU A 48 -6.06 -1.09 20.41
C LEU A 48 -7.02 -0.87 21.59
N ASN A 49 -6.49 -0.66 22.79
CA ASN A 49 -7.27 -0.45 24.01
C ASN A 49 -7.74 1.00 24.20
N ASP A 50 -7.24 1.92 23.38
CA ASP A 50 -7.57 3.34 23.47
C ASP A 50 -8.74 3.70 22.57
N ASN A 51 -9.53 4.67 23.02
CA ASN A 51 -10.68 5.17 22.28
C ASN A 51 -10.24 5.85 20.99
N VAL A 52 -10.93 5.52 19.89
CA VAL A 52 -10.76 6.20 18.61
C VAL A 52 -11.37 7.60 18.70
N PRO A 53 -10.64 8.67 18.34
CA PRO A 53 -11.19 10.02 18.31
C PRO A 53 -12.43 10.12 17.41
N SER A 54 -13.33 11.07 17.72
CA SER A 54 -14.54 11.27 16.92
C SER A 54 -14.19 11.53 15.45
N GLY A 55 -14.86 10.82 14.53
CA GLY A 55 -14.60 10.88 13.09
C GLY A 55 -13.37 10.10 12.61
N GLY A 56 -12.65 9.42 13.52
CA GLY A 56 -11.55 8.53 13.17
C GLY A 56 -12.02 7.15 12.73
N ILE A 57 -11.31 6.56 11.79
CA ILE A 57 -11.52 5.20 11.32
C ILE A 57 -10.32 4.35 11.72
N ARG A 58 -10.54 3.33 12.54
CA ARG A 58 -9.50 2.35 12.86
C ARG A 58 -9.28 1.45 11.64
N MET A 59 -8.05 1.45 11.12
CA MET A 59 -7.68 0.66 9.96
C MET A 59 -7.57 -0.82 10.31
N ARG A 60 -7.77 -1.68 9.33
CA ARG A 60 -7.60 -3.12 9.43
C ARG A 60 -6.20 -3.47 8.94
N GLU A 61 -5.51 -4.36 9.63
CA GLU A 61 -4.27 -4.96 9.13
C GLU A 61 -4.43 -6.45 8.88
N ARG A 62 -3.68 -6.96 7.90
CA ARG A 62 -3.47 -8.40 7.72
C ARG A 62 -2.12 -8.68 7.09
N GLN A 63 -1.65 -9.90 7.24
CA GLN A 63 -0.46 -10.36 6.51
C GLN A 63 -0.85 -10.81 5.10
N GLU A 64 -0.08 -10.39 4.12
CA GLU A 64 -0.12 -10.86 2.73
C GLU A 64 1.18 -11.61 2.45
N SER A 65 1.07 -12.82 1.90
CA SER A 65 2.22 -13.58 1.40
C SER A 65 2.15 -13.67 -0.11
N LEU A 66 3.17 -13.15 -0.80
CA LEU A 66 3.35 -13.22 -2.24
C LEU A 66 4.52 -14.18 -2.53
N GLY A 67 4.19 -15.43 -2.84
CA GLY A 67 5.18 -16.50 -2.93
C GLY A 67 5.83 -16.75 -1.56
N ASN A 68 7.09 -16.34 -1.41
CA ASN A 68 7.89 -16.50 -0.19
C ASN A 68 8.12 -15.19 0.59
N VAL A 69 7.52 -14.08 0.14
CA VAL A 69 7.63 -12.77 0.82
C VAL A 69 6.35 -12.50 1.57
N THR A 70 6.44 -12.31 2.88
CA THR A 70 5.30 -11.99 3.74
C THR A 70 5.48 -10.59 4.33
N HIS A 71 4.49 -9.73 4.16
CA HIS A 71 4.45 -8.37 4.69
C HIS A 71 3.05 -8.03 5.20
N ARG A 72 2.90 -6.88 5.87
CA ARG A 72 1.61 -6.41 6.38
C ARG A 72 1.02 -5.37 5.46
N ILE A 73 -0.29 -5.42 5.30
CA ILE A 73 -1.05 -4.44 4.55
C ILE A 73 -2.10 -3.80 5.46
N LEU A 74 -2.41 -2.53 5.20
CA LEU A 74 -3.47 -1.78 5.86
C LEU A 74 -4.61 -1.52 4.87
N THR A 75 -5.83 -1.68 5.35
CA THR A 75 -7.06 -1.31 4.63
C THR A 75 -7.98 -0.46 5.50
N VAL A 76 -8.77 0.37 4.85
CA VAL A 76 -9.85 1.14 5.47
C VAL A 76 -11.09 0.24 5.47
N PRO A 77 -11.71 -0.03 6.64
CA PRO A 77 -12.96 -0.78 6.72
C PRO A 77 -14.01 -0.24 5.75
N ASP A 78 -14.68 -1.13 5.03
CA ASP A 78 -15.76 -0.83 4.08
C ASP A 78 -15.39 0.09 2.91
N ALA A 79 -14.13 0.50 2.80
CA ALA A 79 -13.63 1.15 1.60
C ALA A 79 -13.60 0.14 0.45
N GLN A 80 -14.04 0.58 -0.71
CA GLN A 80 -13.93 -0.17 -1.95
C GLN A 80 -13.29 0.72 -2.99
N ASP A 81 -12.29 0.16 -3.68
CA ASP A 81 -11.66 0.82 -4.79
C ASP A 81 -12.68 1.12 -5.89
N ARG A 82 -12.64 2.35 -6.41
CA ARG A 82 -13.43 2.74 -7.57
C ARG A 82 -12.72 2.25 -8.82
N VAL A 83 -12.96 1.01 -9.20
CA VAL A 83 -12.28 0.33 -10.33
C VAL A 83 -12.36 1.11 -11.66
N GLY A 84 -13.37 1.96 -11.85
CA GLY A 84 -13.47 2.84 -13.03
C GLY A 84 -12.47 4.01 -13.06
N ALA A 85 -11.79 4.30 -11.96
CA ALA A 85 -10.72 5.30 -11.87
C ALA A 85 -9.32 4.69 -12.10
N TYR A 86 -9.24 3.37 -12.30
CA TYR A 86 -7.98 2.70 -12.55
C TYR A 86 -7.42 3.03 -13.93
N TYR A 87 -6.09 2.94 -14.04
CA TYR A 87 -5.42 2.87 -15.32
C TYR A 87 -5.92 1.62 -16.06
N GLN A 88 -6.64 1.82 -17.16
CA GLN A 88 -7.11 0.72 -18.00
C GLN A 88 -6.06 0.38 -19.05
N GLN A 89 -5.44 -0.80 -18.95
CA GLN A 89 -4.55 -1.28 -20.00
C GLN A 89 -5.37 -1.60 -21.27
N PRO A 90 -5.00 -1.07 -22.45
CA PRO A 90 -5.73 -1.33 -23.68
C PRO A 90 -5.89 -2.83 -23.96
N GLY A 91 -7.13 -3.26 -24.22
CA GLY A 91 -7.45 -4.66 -24.51
C GLY A 91 -7.46 -5.60 -23.30
N LYS A 92 -7.43 -5.07 -22.07
CA LYS A 92 -7.57 -5.86 -20.84
C LYS A 92 -8.84 -5.52 -20.06
N PRO A 93 -9.42 -6.49 -19.33
CA PRO A 93 -10.48 -6.22 -18.36
C PRO A 93 -10.06 -5.19 -17.32
N LEU A 94 -11.04 -4.51 -16.70
CA LEU A 94 -10.78 -3.65 -15.55
C LEU A 94 -10.19 -4.47 -14.41
N ALA A 95 -9.24 -3.86 -13.69
CA ALA A 95 -8.49 -4.50 -12.60
C ALA A 95 -7.64 -5.73 -13.01
N GLU A 96 -7.39 -5.93 -14.30
CA GLU A 96 -6.44 -6.92 -14.81
C GLU A 96 -5.35 -6.22 -15.62
N TRP A 97 -4.10 -6.52 -15.29
CA TRP A 97 -2.95 -5.99 -16.01
C TRP A 97 -1.97 -7.09 -16.34
N VAL A 98 -1.47 -7.03 -17.57
CA VAL A 98 -0.26 -7.71 -17.99
C VAL A 98 0.83 -6.67 -17.94
N VAL A 99 1.72 -6.79 -16.95
CA VAL A 99 2.93 -5.97 -16.85
C VAL A 99 3.68 -6.03 -18.19
N PRO A 100 4.34 -4.99 -18.71
CA PRO A 100 5.20 -5.16 -19.89
C PRO A 100 6.59 -5.69 -19.54
N ALA A 101 7.34 -6.19 -20.53
CA ALA A 101 8.76 -6.51 -20.34
C ALA A 101 9.55 -5.25 -19.92
N GLY A 102 10.49 -5.39 -18.99
CA GLY A 102 11.27 -4.27 -18.44
C GLY A 102 10.42 -3.25 -17.67
N HIS A 103 9.26 -3.65 -17.17
CA HIS A 103 8.37 -2.82 -16.36
C HIS A 103 7.92 -3.56 -15.11
N TYR A 104 7.41 -2.80 -14.15
CA TYR A 104 6.97 -3.29 -12.84
C TYR A 104 5.60 -2.72 -12.49
N PHE A 105 4.78 -3.52 -11.81
CA PHE A 105 3.54 -3.09 -11.21
C PHE A 105 3.76 -2.89 -9.70
N MET A 106 3.58 -1.67 -9.23
CA MET A 106 3.83 -1.27 -7.84
C MET A 106 2.51 -1.11 -7.10
N MET A 107 2.48 -1.56 -5.85
CA MET A 107 1.37 -1.34 -4.92
C MET A 107 1.91 -0.93 -3.57
N GLY A 108 1.21 -0.03 -2.89
CA GLY A 108 1.55 0.37 -1.51
C GLY A 108 0.90 -0.54 -0.48
N ASP A 109 1.58 -0.76 0.65
CA ASP A 109 1.06 -1.57 1.77
C ASP A 109 -0.14 -0.91 2.45
N ASN A 110 -0.25 0.42 2.42
CA ASN A 110 -1.46 1.14 2.82
C ASN A 110 -2.44 1.17 1.62
N ARG A 111 -3.17 0.08 1.41
CA ARG A 111 -3.83 -0.27 0.15
C ARG A 111 -4.87 0.75 -0.29
N ASP A 112 -5.71 1.23 0.62
CA ASP A 112 -6.76 2.20 0.28
C ASP A 112 -6.27 3.66 0.29
N ASN A 113 -5.02 3.91 0.71
CA ASN A 113 -4.41 5.25 0.71
C ASN A 113 -3.15 5.31 -0.15
N SER A 114 -3.06 4.47 -1.17
CA SER A 114 -1.92 4.39 -2.07
C SER A 114 -2.31 4.78 -3.49
N ALA A 115 -1.73 5.87 -3.99
CA ALA A 115 -1.77 6.21 -5.41
C ALA A 115 -0.64 5.43 -6.10
N ASP A 116 -0.95 4.24 -6.60
CA ASP A 116 0.02 3.30 -7.18
C ASP A 116 -0.35 2.83 -8.60
N SER A 117 0.28 1.75 -9.09
CA SER A 117 0.14 1.29 -10.47
C SER A 117 -1.29 0.95 -10.87
N ARG A 118 -2.19 0.72 -9.91
CA ARG A 118 -3.64 0.60 -10.17
C ARG A 118 -4.19 1.86 -10.85
N TYR A 119 -3.66 3.04 -10.53
CA TYR A 119 -4.15 4.33 -10.99
C TYR A 119 -3.32 4.95 -12.12
N TRP A 120 -2.00 4.78 -12.11
CA TRP A 120 -1.11 5.44 -13.09
C TRP A 120 -0.27 4.48 -13.95
N GLY A 121 -0.46 3.16 -13.82
CA GLY A 121 0.18 2.17 -14.69
C GLY A 121 1.59 1.76 -14.24
N PHE A 122 2.43 1.35 -15.19
CA PHE A 122 3.66 0.61 -14.88
C PHE A 122 4.89 1.51 -14.68
N VAL A 123 5.83 1.04 -13.86
CA VAL A 123 7.16 1.69 -13.69
C VAL A 123 8.18 1.03 -14.61
N PRO A 124 8.82 1.77 -15.54
CA PRO A 124 9.92 1.23 -16.34
C PRO A 124 11.15 0.89 -15.48
N GLU A 125 11.89 -0.15 -15.84
CA GLU A 125 13.10 -0.59 -15.12
C GLU A 125 14.14 0.52 -14.95
N LYS A 126 14.31 1.38 -15.97
CA LYS A 126 15.20 2.54 -15.92
C LYS A 126 14.84 3.57 -14.84
N ASN A 127 13.61 3.55 -14.32
CA ASN A 127 13.16 4.42 -13.25
C ASN A 127 13.42 3.82 -11.85
N LEU A 128 13.90 2.57 -11.76
CA LEU A 128 14.27 1.96 -10.50
C LEU A 128 15.59 2.55 -9.98
N VAL A 129 15.57 3.04 -8.74
CA VAL A 129 16.77 3.58 -8.07
C VAL A 129 17.44 2.52 -7.19
N GLY A 130 16.65 1.72 -6.46
CA GLY A 130 17.19 0.67 -5.59
C GLY A 130 16.12 0.03 -4.71
N LYS A 131 16.53 -0.94 -3.89
CA LYS A 131 15.68 -1.63 -2.92
C LYS A 131 15.85 -0.98 -1.54
N ALA A 132 14.74 -0.66 -0.89
CA ALA A 132 14.75 -0.26 0.51
C ALA A 132 15.04 -1.49 1.40
N THR A 133 16.07 -1.41 2.24
CA THR A 133 16.55 -2.56 3.04
C THR A 133 16.45 -2.34 4.55
N ALA A 134 16.46 -1.09 5.01
CA ALA A 134 16.38 -0.78 6.43
C ALA A 134 15.80 0.62 6.68
N ILE A 135 15.19 0.79 7.85
CA ILE A 135 14.89 2.09 8.43
C ILE A 135 16.08 2.44 9.33
N TRP A 136 16.84 3.47 8.97
CA TRP A 136 17.99 3.93 9.76
C TRP A 136 17.60 4.99 10.81
N MET A 137 16.50 5.70 10.58
CA MET A 137 15.95 6.72 11.49
C MET A 137 14.44 6.83 11.31
N SER A 138 13.71 7.07 12.41
CA SER A 138 12.26 7.29 12.37
C SER A 138 11.86 8.32 13.42
N PHE A 139 11.27 9.44 12.99
CA PHE A 139 10.76 10.48 13.88
C PHE A 139 9.26 10.35 14.09
N GLU A 140 8.79 10.73 15.28
CA GLU A 140 7.38 10.89 15.58
C GLU A 140 6.95 12.31 15.23
N LYS A 141 6.14 12.45 14.18
CA LYS A 141 5.54 13.71 13.72
C LYS A 141 4.40 13.47 12.74
N GLN A 142 3.53 14.46 12.55
CA GLN A 142 2.67 14.56 11.37
C GLN A 142 3.32 15.44 10.28
N GLU A 143 2.67 15.51 9.12
CA GLU A 143 3.06 16.42 8.06
C GLU A 143 2.97 17.88 8.53
N GLY A 144 3.99 18.69 8.22
CA GLY A 144 4.07 20.09 8.65
C GLY A 144 4.49 20.32 10.11
N GLU A 145 4.68 19.27 10.92
CA GLU A 145 5.05 19.40 12.34
C GLU A 145 6.55 19.16 12.61
N TRP A 146 7.02 19.72 13.72
CA TRP A 146 8.33 19.39 14.28
C TRP A 146 8.29 18.03 14.98
N PRO A 147 9.35 17.20 14.87
CA PRO A 147 9.46 15.95 15.61
C PRO A 147 9.27 16.13 17.11
N THR A 148 8.40 15.30 17.70
CA THR A 148 8.19 15.24 19.16
C THR A 148 8.96 14.09 19.81
N GLY A 149 9.45 13.14 19.01
CA GLY A 149 10.19 11.97 19.49
C GLY A 149 10.86 11.15 18.39
N VAL A 150 11.53 10.07 18.80
CA VAL A 150 12.20 9.12 17.91
C VAL A 150 11.63 7.72 18.16
N ARG A 151 11.22 7.03 17.10
CA ARG A 151 10.67 5.67 17.13
C ARG A 151 11.78 4.64 16.98
N PHE A 152 12.60 4.50 18.03
CA PHE A 152 13.76 3.59 18.01
C PHE A 152 13.39 2.14 17.67
N SER A 153 12.21 1.67 18.06
CA SER A 153 11.70 0.33 17.75
C SER A 153 11.54 0.03 16.26
N ARG A 154 11.52 1.06 15.41
CA ARG A 154 11.44 0.91 13.94
C ARG A 154 12.80 0.79 13.27
N ILE A 155 13.89 1.10 13.96
CA ILE A 155 15.23 1.06 13.37
C ILE A 155 15.62 -0.41 13.18
N GLY A 156 15.93 -0.79 11.94
CA GLY A 156 16.24 -2.17 11.59
C GLY A 156 15.90 -2.52 10.15
N GLY A 157 16.08 -3.79 9.80
CA GLY A 157 15.78 -4.30 8.46
C GLY A 157 14.28 -4.30 8.16
N ILE A 158 13.94 -4.05 6.90
CA ILE A 158 12.56 -4.17 6.37
C ILE A 158 12.55 -5.23 5.26
N HIS A 159 11.49 -6.04 5.21
CA HIS A 159 11.30 -7.10 4.23
C HIS A 159 9.81 -7.29 3.90
#